data_AF-A0A1F6RIQ2-F1
#
_entry.id   AF-A0A1F6RIQ2-F1
#
_cell.length_a   1.000
_cell.length_b   1.000
_cell.length_c   1.000
_cell.angle_alpha   90.00
_cell.angle_beta   90.00
_cell.angle_gamma   90.00
#
_symmetry.space_group_name_H-M   'P 1'
#
loop_
_entity.id
_entity.type
_entity.pdbx_description
1 polymer ?
#
loop_
_entity_poly.entity_id
_entity_poly.type
_entity_poly.pdbx_seq_one_letter_code
_entity_poly.pdbx_strand_id
1 'polypeptide(L)'
;MTIKFSQKIFKCSGCKAEFIPFDKGHKCPQCHKKVNKYIHEFIPMVKYTMLCNKKIYGKYLPGSYGIYSLMDYIQTTIFSIFDSAEAKKIKNRERFIDKYFENKFWKKRTYLKTHVKDIAYKLSNELEVVNSISRKAENQNEKKARK
;
A
#
# COMPACT_ATOMS: atom_id res chain seq x y z
N MET A 1 -20.56 5.34 2.00
CA MET A 1 -19.55 5.66 3.03
C MET A 1 -18.23 5.02 2.61
N THR A 2 -17.22 5.82 2.28
CA THR A 2 -15.91 5.31 1.86
C THR A 2 -15.06 4.97 3.07
N ILE A 3 -14.46 3.77 3.13
CA ILE A 3 -13.58 3.41 4.24
C ILE A 3 -12.24 4.08 3.98
N LYS A 4 -11.82 4.89 4.95
CA LYS A 4 -10.55 5.61 4.95
C LYS A 4 -9.80 5.31 6.24
N PHE A 5 -8.50 5.10 6.12
CA PHE A 5 -7.62 5.02 7.26
C PHE A 5 -6.85 6.33 7.40
N SER A 6 -6.94 6.97 8.56
CA SER A 6 -6.26 8.22 8.86
C SER A 6 -5.29 8.05 10.02
N GLN A 7 -4.08 8.60 9.88
CA GLN A 7 -3.11 8.65 10.96
C GLN A 7 -2.23 9.88 10.85
N LYS A 8 -1.68 10.30 12.00
CA LYS A 8 -0.79 11.45 12.10
C LYS A 8 0.49 11.19 11.30
N ILE A 9 0.79 12.12 10.40
CA ILE A 9 2.01 12.10 9.58
C ILE A 9 3.21 12.45 10.46
N PHE A 10 4.33 11.75 10.26
CA PHE A 10 5.57 12.06 10.95
C PHE A 10 6.32 13.17 10.20
N LYS A 11 6.76 14.19 10.96
CA LYS A 11 7.60 15.27 10.44
C LYS A 11 9.04 15.07 10.89
N CYS A 12 9.97 14.94 9.94
CA CYS A 12 11.38 14.75 10.23
C CYS A 12 11.94 15.93 11.04
N SER A 13 12.65 15.65 12.15
CA SER A 13 13.30 16.70 12.93
C SER A 13 14.44 17.40 12.17
N GLY A 14 15.14 16.67 11.29
CA GLY A 14 16.27 17.17 10.51
C GLY A 14 15.87 18.00 9.28
N CYS A 15 15.12 17.42 8.34
CA CYS A 15 14.80 18.08 7.07
C CYS A 15 13.33 18.52 6.93
N LYS A 16 12.53 18.38 7.99
CA LYS A 16 11.09 18.71 8.03
C LYS A 16 10.20 17.97 7.02
N ALA A 17 10.74 17.00 6.28
CA ALA A 17 9.97 16.13 5.39
C ALA A 17 8.87 15.38 6.13
N GLU A 18 7.73 15.21 5.48
CA GLU A 18 6.53 14.57 6.01
C GLU A 18 6.37 13.18 5.41
N PHE A 19 6.28 12.13 6.23
CA PHE A 19 6.18 10.75 5.77
C PHE A 19 5.59 9.84 6.86
N ILE A 20 5.44 8.55 6.57
CA ILE A 20 4.82 7.58 7.47
C ILE A 20 5.83 6.48 7.82
N PRO A 21 6.47 6.51 9.00
CA PRO A 21 7.37 5.44 9.38
C PRO A 21 6.56 4.17 9.67
N PHE A 22 6.57 3.20 8.76
CA PHE A 22 5.69 2.01 8.84
C PHE A 22 6.41 0.74 9.29
N ASP A 23 7.74 0.73 9.34
CA ASP A 23 8.55 -0.40 9.82
C ASP A 23 9.54 0.04 10.91
N LYS A 24 9.99 -0.91 11.74
CA LYS A 24 10.97 -0.63 12.80
C LYS A 24 12.30 -0.18 12.18
N GLY A 25 12.86 0.91 12.70
CA GLY A 25 14.13 1.45 12.20
C GLY A 25 13.99 2.21 10.87
N HIS A 26 12.78 2.60 10.49
CA HIS A 26 12.53 3.41 9.30
C HIS A 26 13.44 4.64 9.25
N LYS A 27 13.93 4.97 8.06
CA LYS A 27 14.74 6.17 7.83
C LYS A 27 13.91 7.25 7.15
N CYS A 28 14.22 8.50 7.44
CA CYS A 28 13.61 9.61 6.70
C CYS A 28 13.92 9.45 5.21
N PRO A 29 12.91 9.47 4.31
CA PRO A 29 13.13 9.25 2.89
C PRO A 29 13.84 10.42 2.19
N GLN A 30 13.94 11.59 2.85
CA GLN A 30 14.63 12.76 2.32
C GLN A 30 16.09 12.87 2.83
N CYS A 31 16.33 12.67 4.13
CA CYS A 31 17.66 12.89 4.73
C CYS A 31 18.27 11.65 5.39
N HIS A 32 17.62 10.49 5.29
CA HIS A 32 18.08 9.19 5.79
C HIS A 32 18.32 9.10 7.31
N LYS A 33 18.00 10.15 8.07
CA LYS A 33 18.07 10.13 9.54
C LYS A 33 17.15 9.04 10.10
N LYS A 34 17.67 8.24 11.04
CA LYS A 34 16.91 7.19 11.73
C LYS A 34 15.72 7.79 12.48
N VAL A 35 14.61 7.06 12.46
CA VAL A 35 13.39 7.41 13.17
C VAL A 35 13.12 6.34 14.22
N ASN A 36 13.01 6.75 15.48
CA ASN A 36 12.76 5.82 16.59
C ASN A 36 11.25 5.54 16.79
N LYS A 37 10.39 6.30 16.12
CA LYS A 37 8.93 6.12 16.14
C LYS A 37 8.48 5.49 14.84
N TYR A 38 7.64 4.46 14.92
CA TYR A 38 7.01 3.85 13.77
C TYR A 38 5.56 3.48 14.11
N ILE A 39 4.79 3.23 13.06
CA ILE A 39 3.38 2.91 13.11
C ILE A 39 3.24 1.46 12.67
N HIS A 40 3.25 0.56 13.64
CA HIS A 40 3.13 -0.89 13.42
C HIS A 40 1.87 -1.25 12.61
N GLU A 41 0.75 -0.58 12.86
CA GLU A 41 -0.55 -0.93 12.28
C GLU A 41 -0.75 -0.38 10.87
N PHE A 42 0.20 0.42 10.34
CA PHE A 42 0.00 1.12 9.08
C PHE A 42 -0.28 0.17 7.91
N ILE A 43 0.60 -0.80 7.69
CA ILE A 43 0.45 -1.76 6.58
C ILE A 43 -0.79 -2.63 6.76
N PRO A 44 -1.04 -3.26 7.94
CA PRO A 44 -2.28 -4.01 8.17
C PRO A 44 -3.55 -3.21 7.91
N MET A 45 -3.63 -1.96 8.37
CA MET A 45 -4.82 -1.12 8.24
C MET A 45 -5.05 -0.63 6.80
N VAL A 46 -3.98 -0.30 6.07
CA VAL A 46 -4.06 0.03 4.65
C VAL A 46 -4.53 -1.19 3.86
N LYS A 47 -3.96 -2.37 4.12
CA LYS A 47 -4.39 -3.63 3.50
C LYS A 47 -5.87 -3.94 3.79
N TYR A 48 -6.29 -3.82 5.04
CA TYR A 48 -7.69 -4.04 5.43
C TYR A 48 -8.61 -3.08 4.66
N THR A 49 -8.27 -1.79 4.63
CA THR A 49 -9.03 -0.77 3.90
C THR A 49 -9.12 -1.09 2.40
N MET A 50 -8.01 -1.50 1.79
CA MET A 50 -7.96 -1.95 0.39
C MET A 50 -8.93 -3.09 0.13
N LEU A 51 -8.87 -4.14 0.93
CA LEU A 51 -9.70 -5.33 0.78
C LEU A 51 -11.19 -5.03 1.01
N CYS A 52 -11.51 -4.19 2.01
CA CYS A 52 -12.88 -3.74 2.23
C CYS A 52 -13.42 -2.93 1.05
N ASN A 53 -12.63 -1.98 0.53
CA ASN A 53 -13.02 -1.21 -0.65
C ASN A 53 -13.21 -2.12 -1.87
N LYS A 54 -12.30 -3.09 -2.08
CA LYS A 54 -12.42 -4.07 -3.15
C LYS A 54 -13.71 -4.89 -3.03
N LYS A 55 -14.06 -5.34 -1.82
CA LYS A 55 -15.28 -6.11 -1.54
C LYS A 55 -16.55 -5.30 -1.78
N ILE A 56 -16.58 -4.04 -1.36
CA ILE A 56 -17.79 -3.19 -1.41
C ILE A 56 -17.98 -2.57 -2.81
N TYR A 57 -16.91 -2.11 -3.45
CA TYR A 57 -16.97 -1.30 -4.67
C TYR A 57 -16.41 -2.01 -5.91
N GLY A 58 -15.89 -3.22 -5.77
CA GLY A 58 -15.23 -3.96 -6.87
C GLY A 58 -13.83 -3.45 -7.24
N LYS A 59 -13.32 -2.43 -6.55
CA LYS A 59 -12.01 -1.79 -6.78
C LYS A 59 -11.38 -1.30 -5.49
N TYR A 60 -10.06 -1.21 -5.45
CA TYR A 60 -9.30 -0.72 -4.30
C TYR A 60 -9.51 0.78 -4.07
N LEU A 61 -9.66 1.56 -5.14
CA LEU A 61 -9.90 3.00 -5.10
C LEU A 61 -11.36 3.36 -5.45
N PRO A 62 -12.21 3.63 -4.44
CA PRO A 62 -13.57 4.14 -4.63
C PRO A 62 -13.60 5.43 -5.45
N GLY A 63 -14.65 5.66 -6.24
CA GLY A 63 -14.78 6.87 -7.07
C GLY A 63 -14.84 8.17 -6.24
N SER A 64 -15.37 8.10 -5.02
CA SER A 64 -15.52 9.22 -4.09
C SER A 64 -14.35 9.35 -3.09
N TYR A 65 -13.17 8.83 -3.42
CA TYR A 65 -11.99 8.91 -2.54
C TYR A 65 -11.30 10.27 -2.64
N GLY A 66 -11.81 11.26 -1.92
CA GLY A 66 -11.22 12.62 -1.90
C GLY A 66 -9.81 12.65 -1.29
N ILE A 67 -8.94 13.54 -1.77
CA ILE A 67 -7.57 13.72 -1.28
C ILE A 67 -7.50 14.98 -0.43
N TYR A 68 -7.45 14.84 0.90
CA TYR A 68 -7.42 15.98 1.84
C TYR A 68 -6.16 16.00 2.72
N SER A 69 -5.36 14.93 2.68
CA SER A 69 -4.15 14.77 3.48
C SER A 69 -3.06 14.06 2.69
N LEU A 70 -1.83 14.08 3.22
CA LEU A 70 -0.76 13.26 2.66
C LEU A 70 -1.08 11.76 2.75
N MET A 71 -1.79 11.34 3.81
CA MET A 71 -2.24 9.96 3.97
C MET A 71 -3.17 9.55 2.82
N ASP A 72 -4.16 10.40 2.51
CA ASP A 72 -5.06 10.15 1.37
C ASP A 72 -4.24 10.07 0.07
N TYR A 73 -3.29 10.97 -0.15
CA TYR A 73 -2.45 10.96 -1.34
C TYR A 73 -1.67 9.64 -1.50
N ILE A 74 -1.09 9.15 -0.41
CA ILE A 74 -0.35 7.89 -0.38
C ILE A 74 -1.29 6.72 -0.67
N GLN A 75 -2.43 6.64 0.02
CA GLN A 75 -3.42 5.58 -0.18
C GLN A 75 -4.01 5.60 -1.59
N THR A 76 -4.44 6.75 -2.08
CA THR A 76 -4.96 6.90 -3.44
C THR A 76 -3.94 6.47 -4.48
N THR A 77 -2.66 6.81 -4.28
CA THR A 77 -1.58 6.36 -5.18
C THR A 77 -1.44 4.85 -5.16
N ILE A 78 -1.36 4.24 -3.97
CA ILE A 78 -1.26 2.79 -3.81
C ILE A 78 -2.47 2.10 -4.43
N PHE A 79 -3.69 2.50 -4.08
CA PHE A 79 -4.91 1.84 -4.55
C PHE A 79 -5.03 1.92 -6.07
N SER A 80 -4.66 3.07 -6.67
CA SER A 80 -4.60 3.23 -8.13
C SER A 80 -3.63 2.26 -8.80
N ILE A 81 -2.48 1.98 -8.17
CA ILE A 81 -1.49 1.01 -8.69
C ILE A 81 -2.10 -0.38 -8.74
N PHE A 82 -2.73 -0.81 -7.64
CA PHE A 82 -3.32 -2.15 -7.57
C PHE A 82 -4.53 -2.31 -8.50
N ASP A 83 -5.39 -1.28 -8.61
CA ASP A 83 -6.50 -1.29 -9.58
C ASP A 83 -5.97 -1.36 -11.02
N SER A 84 -4.92 -0.60 -11.34
CA SER A 84 -4.30 -0.63 -12.67
C SER A 84 -3.64 -1.97 -12.98
N ALA A 85 -3.00 -2.60 -11.98
CA ALA A 85 -2.38 -3.90 -12.11
C ALA A 85 -3.43 -5.00 -12.37
N GLU A 86 -4.56 -4.96 -11.66
CA GLU A 86 -5.66 -5.90 -11.87
C GLU A 86 -6.34 -5.71 -13.23
N ALA A 87 -6.64 -4.47 -13.61
CA ALA A 87 -7.26 -4.17 -14.91
C ALA A 87 -6.39 -4.67 -16.08
N LYS A 88 -5.06 -4.60 -15.94
CA LYS A 88 -4.09 -5.09 -16.92
C LYS A 88 -3.71 -6.57 -16.74
N LYS A 89 -4.32 -7.29 -15.79
CA LYS A 89 -4.03 -8.70 -15.47
C LYS A 89 -2.52 -8.97 -15.29
N ILE A 90 -1.83 -8.05 -14.63
CA ILE A 90 -0.38 -8.12 -14.42
C ILE A 90 -0.02 -9.33 -13.55
N LYS A 91 0.87 -10.19 -14.04
CA LYS A 91 1.40 -11.33 -13.29
C LYS A 91 2.53 -10.95 -12.32
N ASN A 92 3.48 -10.11 -12.77
CA ASN A 92 4.59 -9.63 -11.95
C ASN A 92 4.27 -8.23 -11.41
N ARG A 93 3.74 -8.18 -10.19
CA ARG A 93 3.32 -6.94 -9.54
C ARG A 93 4.49 -6.03 -9.20
N GLU A 94 5.61 -6.58 -8.76
CA GLU A 94 6.81 -5.81 -8.42
C GLU A 94 7.33 -5.00 -9.61
N ARG A 95 7.53 -5.65 -10.76
CA ARG A 95 7.96 -4.98 -12.00
C ARG A 95 6.96 -3.92 -12.47
N PHE A 96 5.67 -4.12 -12.20
CA PHE A 96 4.66 -3.12 -12.52
C PHE A 96 4.73 -1.92 -11.58
N ILE A 97 4.96 -2.14 -10.28
CA ILE A 97 5.21 -1.08 -9.31
C ILE A 97 6.43 -0.26 -9.77
N ASP A 98 7.54 -0.89 -10.14
CA ASP A 98 8.71 -0.19 -10.69
C ASP A 98 8.36 0.77 -11.82
N LYS A 99 7.74 0.23 -12.88
CA LYS A 99 7.33 0.99 -14.06
C LYS A 99 6.33 2.10 -13.73
N TYR A 100 5.41 1.86 -12.80
CA TYR A 100 4.44 2.87 -12.41
C TYR A 100 5.13 4.07 -11.76
N PHE A 101 6.13 3.83 -10.91
CA PHE A 101 6.86 4.89 -10.22
C PHE A 101 7.88 5.61 -11.10
N GLU A 102 8.42 4.96 -12.14
CA GLU A 102 9.25 5.58 -13.18
C GLU A 102 8.49 6.64 -13.97
N ASN A 103 7.26 6.32 -14.38
CA ASN A 103 6.48 7.16 -15.30
C ASN A 103 5.62 8.23 -14.59
N LYS A 104 5.55 8.21 -13.25
CA LYS A 104 4.71 9.16 -12.49
C LYS A 104 5.47 10.43 -12.16
N PHE A 105 4.83 11.58 -12.37
CA PHE A 105 5.40 12.88 -12.02
C PHE A 105 5.17 13.21 -10.53
N TRP A 106 6.24 13.24 -9.73
CA TRP A 106 6.17 13.43 -8.27
C TRP A 106 6.27 14.91 -7.82
N LYS A 107 6.39 15.86 -8.76
CA LYS A 107 6.49 17.32 -8.49
C LYS A 107 7.46 17.62 -7.33
N LYS A 108 7.03 18.40 -6.33
CA LYS A 108 7.81 18.81 -5.15
C LYS A 108 7.98 17.72 -4.10
N ARG A 109 7.43 16.51 -4.31
CA ARG A 109 7.44 15.40 -3.34
C ARG A 109 8.19 14.19 -3.89
N THR A 110 9.23 14.40 -4.69
CA THR A 110 10.11 13.33 -5.22
C THR A 110 10.66 12.43 -4.10
N TYR A 111 10.92 12.99 -2.93
CA TYR A 111 11.34 12.25 -1.74
C TYR A 111 10.36 11.16 -1.30
N LEU A 112 9.06 11.31 -1.59
CA LEU A 112 8.07 10.29 -1.26
C LEU A 112 8.06 9.13 -2.25
N LYS A 113 8.68 9.26 -3.43
CA LYS A 113 8.65 8.24 -4.47
C LYS A 113 9.10 6.89 -3.92
N THR A 114 10.31 6.83 -3.38
CA THR A 114 10.87 5.61 -2.78
C THR A 114 10.02 5.14 -1.61
N HIS A 115 9.59 6.06 -0.76
CA HIS A 115 8.80 5.73 0.42
C HIS A 115 7.46 5.04 0.09
N VAL A 116 6.71 5.58 -0.86
CA VAL A 116 5.41 5.02 -1.29
C VAL A 116 5.63 3.73 -2.10
N LYS A 117 6.76 3.61 -2.80
CA LYS A 117 7.16 2.38 -3.49
C LYS A 117 7.40 1.25 -2.49
N ASP A 118 8.14 1.52 -1.41
CA ASP A 118 8.40 0.54 -0.35
C ASP A 118 7.10 0.05 0.31
N ILE A 119 6.15 0.97 0.55
CA ILE A 119 4.81 0.61 1.05
C ILE A 119 4.09 -0.30 0.04
N ALA A 120 4.12 0.04 -1.25
CA ALA A 120 3.47 -0.75 -2.29
C ALA A 120 4.05 -2.17 -2.39
N TYR A 121 5.38 -2.34 -2.28
CA TYR A 121 6.01 -3.65 -2.23
C TYR A 121 5.57 -4.46 -1.02
N LYS A 122 5.60 -3.85 0.16
CA LYS A 122 5.18 -4.52 1.40
C LYS A 122 3.74 -5.04 1.29
N LEU A 123 2.83 -4.20 0.77
CA LEU A 123 1.44 -4.59 0.54
C LEU A 123 1.30 -5.69 -0.53
N SER A 124 2.08 -5.63 -1.62
CA SER A 124 2.07 -6.67 -2.65
C SER A 124 2.43 -8.03 -2.06
N ASN A 125 3.49 -8.09 -1.26
CA ASN A 125 3.95 -9.31 -0.60
C ASN A 125 2.90 -9.85 0.37
N GLU A 126 2.29 -8.99 1.19
CA GLU A 126 1.23 -9.42 2.10
C GLU A 126 -0.01 -9.97 1.37
N LEU A 127 -0.38 -9.41 0.21
CA LEU A 127 -1.50 -9.89 -0.59
C LEU A 127 -1.21 -11.23 -1.29
N GLU A 128 0.02 -11.46 -1.73
CA GLU A 128 0.42 -12.75 -2.30
C GLU A 128 0.39 -13.88 -1.29
N VAL A 129 0.85 -13.61 -0.05
CA VAL A 129 0.78 -14.57 1.05
C VAL A 129 -0.67 -14.97 1.32
N VAL A 130 -1.59 -14.01 1.44
CA VAL A 130 -3.03 -14.29 1.66
C VAL A 130 -3.59 -15.18 0.56
N ASN A 131 -3.33 -14.85 -0.71
CA ASN A 131 -3.82 -15.64 -1.85
C ASN A 131 -3.25 -17.07 -1.85
N SER A 132 -1.98 -17.24 -1.47
CA SER A 132 -1.36 -18.57 -1.39
C SER A 132 -1.97 -19.44 -0.29
N ILE A 133 -2.37 -18.84 0.84
CA ILE A 133 -3.01 -19.53 1.96
C ILE A 133 -4.44 -19.95 1.58
N SER A 134 -5.23 -19.05 0.99
CA SER A 134 -6.60 -19.34 0.55
C SER A 134 -6.65 -20.51 -0.43
N ARG A 135 -5.76 -20.52 -1.44
CA ARG A 135 -5.67 -21.64 -2.41
C ARG A 135 -5.30 -22.96 -1.75
N LYS A 136 -4.44 -22.95 -0.72
CA LYS A 136 -4.08 -24.18 0.01
C LYS A 136 -5.27 -24.70 0.82
N ALA A 137 -6.04 -23.82 1.46
CA ALA A 137 -7.23 -24.19 2.23
C ALA A 137 -8.34 -24.78 1.35
N GLU A 138 -8.61 -24.17 0.19
CA GLU A 138 -9.61 -24.66 -0.78
C GLU A 138 -9.25 -26.06 -1.30
N ASN A 139 -8.00 -26.27 -1.72
CA ASN A 139 -7.51 -27.58 -2.19
C ASN A 139 -7.58 -28.68 -1.10
N GLN A 140 -7.43 -28.32 0.18
CA GLN A 140 -7.57 -29.27 1.28
C GLN A 140 -9.03 -29.65 1.55
N ASN A 141 -9.95 -28.70 1.43
CA ASN A 141 -11.39 -28.96 1.58
C ASN A 141 -11.94 -29.82 0.44
N GLU A 142 -11.52 -29.58 -0.80
CA GLU A 142 -11.93 -30.42 -1.95
C GLU A 142 -11.42 -31.86 -1.82
N LYS A 143 -10.19 -32.05 -1.32
CA LYS A 143 -9.65 -33.40 -1.06
C LYS A 143 -10.39 -34.13 0.07
N LYS A 144 -10.94 -33.41 1.05
CA LYS A 144 -11.77 -33.98 2.12
C LYS A 144 -13.19 -34.29 1.64
N ALA A 145 -13.76 -33.50 0.75
CA ALA A 145 -15.11 -33.72 0.21
C ALA A 145 -15.19 -34.88 -0.81
N ARG A 146 -14.05 -35.37 -1.31
CA ARG A 146 -13.95 -36.51 -2.25
C ARG A 146 -13.56 -37.84 -1.56
N LYS A 147 -13.42 -37.85 -0.24
CA LYS A 147 -13.20 -39.06 0.57
C LYS A 147 -14.46 -39.36 1.36
#